data_AF-A0A931VJT5-F1
#
_entry.id   AF-A0A931VJT5-F1
#
_cell.length_a   1.000
_cell.length_b   1.000
_cell.length_c   1.000
_cell.angle_alpha   90.00
_cell.angle_beta   90.00
_cell.angle_gamma   90.00
#
_symmetry.space_group_name_H-M   'P 1'
#
loop_
_entity.id
_entity.type
_entity.pdbx_description
1 polymer ?
#
loop_
_entity_poly.entity_id
_entity_poly.type
_entity_poly.pdbx_seq_one_letter_code
_entity_poly.pdbx_strand_id
1 'polypeptide(L)'
;MDSIKVCFDEILRGNKEKSRLAARAVRKLVYSSAASNKDKYEDIAVLVRTAPENYTSISEDWRQENFVMAVSVIYFLHDRENQPDFLFPWLFDLLQHNNGYIRHAAVRMIINEIGPLTVHIRCPGHKPGYFGKLTPEQADNILHSLFLYLHNLSVALWQPKYKRYKYIDSLPTGSYKSTQMVLAELEESCGRVYLDRLIHI
;
A
#
# COMPACT_ATOMS: atom_id res chain seq x y z
N MET A 1 -28.13 -7.86 -4.89
CA MET A 1 -26.97 -7.78 -3.97
C MET A 1 -25.85 -7.18 -4.80
N ASP A 2 -25.38 -5.98 -4.47
CA ASP A 2 -24.35 -5.31 -5.26
C ASP A 2 -23.04 -6.08 -5.13
N SER A 3 -22.44 -6.46 -6.26
CA SER A 3 -21.14 -7.14 -6.26
C SER A 3 -20.01 -6.11 -6.11
N ILE A 4 -18.82 -6.55 -5.72
CA ILE A 4 -17.64 -5.68 -5.67
C ILE A 4 -17.36 -5.08 -7.06
N LYS A 5 -17.57 -5.85 -8.14
CA LYS A 5 -17.45 -5.36 -9.52
C LYS A 5 -18.43 -4.22 -9.82
N VAL A 6 -19.70 -4.37 -9.45
CA VAL A 6 -20.71 -3.30 -9.61
C VAL A 6 -20.31 -2.05 -8.81
N CYS A 7 -19.73 -2.22 -7.62
CA CYS A 7 -19.22 -1.08 -6.85
C CYS A 7 -18.09 -0.36 -7.61
N PHE A 8 -17.16 -1.08 -8.22
CA PHE A 8 -16.09 -0.47 -9.01
C PHE A 8 -16.61 0.24 -10.27
N ASP A 9 -17.61 -0.33 -10.95
CA ASP A 9 -18.27 0.34 -12.08
C ASP A 9 -18.93 1.66 -11.64
N GLU A 10 -19.64 1.65 -10.51
CA GLU A 10 -20.24 2.87 -9.94
C GLU A 10 -19.20 3.86 -9.39
N ILE A 11 -18.06 3.40 -8.88
CA ILE A 11 -16.95 4.28 -8.50
C ILE A 11 -16.42 5.02 -9.74
N LEU A 12 -16.21 4.30 -10.84
CA LEU A 12 -15.59 4.82 -12.05
C LEU A 12 -16.53 5.70 -12.90
N ARG A 13 -17.83 5.39 -12.92
CA ARG A 13 -18.81 6.02 -13.84
C ARG A 13 -19.93 6.76 -13.13
N GLY A 14 -20.15 6.49 -11.86
CA GLY A 14 -21.21 7.10 -11.08
C GLY A 14 -20.96 8.58 -10.79
N ASN A 15 -22.01 9.27 -10.38
CA ASN A 15 -21.88 10.62 -9.82
C ASN A 15 -21.14 10.57 -8.47
N LYS A 16 -20.77 11.74 -7.94
CA LYS A 16 -20.00 11.87 -6.70
C LYS A 16 -20.58 11.08 -5.52
N GLU A 17 -21.90 11.12 -5.35
CA GLU A 17 -22.56 10.46 -4.23
C GLU A 17 -22.58 8.93 -4.40
N LYS A 18 -22.94 8.45 -5.59
CA LYS A 18 -22.93 7.02 -5.91
C LYS A 18 -21.53 6.42 -5.78
N SER A 19 -20.52 7.09 -6.34
CA SER A 19 -19.12 6.67 -6.24
C SER A 19 -18.66 6.58 -4.78
N ARG A 20 -19.01 7.58 -3.96
CA ARG A 20 -18.67 7.59 -2.53
C ARG A 20 -19.36 6.46 -1.77
N LEU A 21 -20.63 6.21 -2.04
CA LEU A 21 -21.39 5.12 -1.42
C LEU A 21 -20.84 3.75 -1.85
N ALA A 22 -20.52 3.59 -3.12
CA ALA A 22 -19.93 2.38 -3.68
C ALA A 22 -18.55 2.07 -3.06
N ALA A 23 -17.66 3.07 -2.93
CA ALA A 23 -16.36 2.89 -2.26
C ALA A 23 -16.51 2.42 -0.80
N ARG A 24 -17.50 2.93 -0.07
CA ARG A 24 -17.82 2.47 1.29
C ARG A 24 -18.44 1.06 1.30
N ALA A 25 -19.21 0.71 0.28
CA ALA A 25 -19.84 -0.60 0.16
C ALA A 25 -18.81 -1.72 -0.07
N VAL A 26 -17.71 -1.46 -0.81
CA VAL A 26 -16.64 -2.45 -1.03
C VAL A 26 -16.15 -3.05 0.29
N ARG A 27 -15.89 -2.22 1.31
CA ARG A 27 -15.50 -2.70 2.64
C ARG A 27 -16.54 -3.61 3.28
N LYS A 28 -17.81 -3.20 3.25
CA LYS A 28 -18.90 -4.00 3.84
C LYS A 28 -19.03 -5.35 3.13
N LEU A 29 -18.92 -5.36 1.81
CA LEU A 29 -19.02 -6.57 1.00
C LEU A 29 -17.89 -7.53 1.33
N VAL A 30 -16.63 -7.08 1.32
CA VAL A 30 -15.46 -7.92 1.65
C VAL A 30 -15.60 -8.62 3.01
N TYR A 31 -16.00 -7.89 4.06
CA TYR A 31 -16.17 -8.47 5.39
C TYR A 31 -17.38 -9.40 5.49
N SER A 32 -18.46 -9.13 4.74
CA SER A 32 -19.64 -9.99 4.71
C SER A 32 -19.44 -11.27 3.87
N SER A 33 -18.58 -11.23 2.85
CA SER A 33 -18.30 -12.35 1.94
C SER A 33 -17.17 -13.25 2.40
N ALA A 34 -16.40 -12.86 3.43
CA ALA A 34 -15.36 -13.69 4.04
C ALA A 34 -15.86 -15.05 4.58
N ALA A 35 -17.18 -15.21 4.74
CA ALA A 35 -17.81 -16.47 5.14
C ALA A 35 -18.12 -17.45 3.98
N SER A 36 -18.03 -17.05 2.70
CA SER A 36 -18.46 -17.91 1.59
C SER A 36 -17.86 -17.53 0.21
N ASN A 37 -17.01 -18.43 -0.31
CA ASN A 37 -16.51 -18.56 -1.70
C ASN A 37 -15.23 -17.80 -2.09
N LYS A 38 -14.12 -18.54 -2.22
CA LYS A 38 -12.83 -18.10 -2.80
C LYS A 38 -12.95 -17.73 -4.29
N ASP A 39 -13.74 -18.46 -5.07
CA ASP A 39 -13.88 -18.26 -6.53
C ASP A 39 -14.44 -16.88 -6.91
N LYS A 40 -15.09 -16.17 -5.98
CA LYS A 40 -15.59 -14.80 -6.21
C LYS A 40 -14.48 -13.75 -6.30
N TYR A 41 -13.26 -14.05 -5.83
CA TYR A 41 -12.20 -13.05 -5.71
C TYR A 41 -11.27 -12.99 -6.91
N GLU A 42 -11.24 -14.00 -7.77
CA GLU A 42 -10.34 -14.05 -8.91
C GLU A 42 -10.68 -12.96 -9.95
N ASP A 43 -11.98 -12.77 -10.22
CA ASP A 43 -12.50 -11.67 -11.03
C ASP A 43 -12.22 -10.28 -10.42
N ILE A 44 -12.05 -10.21 -9.10
CA ILE A 44 -11.81 -8.97 -8.35
C ILE A 44 -10.32 -8.65 -8.29
N ALA A 45 -9.45 -9.66 -8.25
CA ALA A 45 -7.99 -9.49 -8.26
C ALA A 45 -7.52 -8.72 -9.51
N VAL A 46 -8.22 -8.87 -10.63
CA VAL A 46 -7.99 -8.07 -11.87
C VAL A 46 -8.10 -6.56 -11.62
N LEU A 47 -8.98 -6.12 -10.71
CA LEU A 47 -9.16 -4.70 -10.37
C LEU A 47 -7.96 -4.14 -9.62
N VAL A 48 -7.29 -4.96 -8.79
CA VAL A 48 -6.05 -4.56 -8.13
C VAL A 48 -4.91 -4.51 -9.14
N ARG A 49 -4.83 -5.52 -10.02
CA ARG A 49 -3.79 -5.59 -11.05
C ARG A 49 -3.82 -4.41 -12.02
N THR A 50 -5.02 -3.97 -12.40
CA THR A 50 -5.23 -2.85 -13.34
C THR A 50 -5.48 -1.51 -12.65
N ALA A 51 -5.23 -1.43 -11.33
CA ALA A 51 -5.49 -0.23 -10.55
C ALA A 51 -4.70 0.99 -11.04
N PRO A 52 -3.40 0.90 -11.40
CA PRO A 52 -2.65 2.03 -11.91
C PRO A 52 -3.25 2.60 -13.20
N GLU A 53 -3.58 1.75 -14.18
CA GLU A 53 -4.15 2.18 -15.47
C GLU A 53 -5.51 2.83 -15.27
N ASN A 54 -6.37 2.20 -14.46
CA ASN A 54 -7.68 2.77 -14.13
C ASN A 54 -7.54 4.11 -13.43
N TYR A 55 -6.61 4.25 -12.48
CA TYR A 55 -6.36 5.50 -11.76
C TYR A 55 -5.98 6.65 -12.70
N THR A 56 -5.09 6.41 -13.68
CA THR A 56 -4.67 7.44 -14.64
C THR A 56 -5.80 7.97 -15.52
N SER A 57 -6.85 7.16 -15.74
CA SER A 57 -8.02 7.57 -16.52
C SER A 57 -9.01 8.45 -15.75
N ILE A 58 -8.87 8.58 -14.43
CA ILE A 58 -9.77 9.35 -13.58
C ILE A 58 -9.29 10.80 -13.51
N SER A 59 -10.12 11.73 -13.97
CA SER A 59 -9.81 13.16 -13.94
C SER A 59 -10.27 13.87 -12.68
N GLU A 60 -11.29 13.34 -11.98
CA GLU A 60 -11.87 13.98 -10.81
C GLU A 60 -11.20 13.55 -9.50
N ASP A 61 -10.63 14.50 -8.74
CA ASP A 61 -9.96 14.27 -7.46
C ASP A 61 -10.79 13.43 -6.46
N TRP A 62 -12.09 13.72 -6.37
CA TRP A 62 -12.99 12.99 -5.47
C TRP A 62 -13.20 11.53 -5.91
N ARG A 63 -13.11 11.26 -7.22
CA ARG A 63 -13.25 9.91 -7.77
C ARG A 63 -11.95 9.14 -7.60
N GLN A 64 -10.79 9.80 -7.79
CA GLN A 64 -9.48 9.23 -7.47
C GLN A 64 -9.41 8.79 -6.00
N GLU A 65 -9.88 9.65 -5.09
CA GLU A 65 -9.94 9.32 -3.66
C GLU A 65 -10.80 8.07 -3.41
N ASN A 66 -12.04 8.06 -3.89
CA ASN A 66 -12.95 6.93 -3.73
C ASN A 66 -12.37 5.63 -4.31
N PHE A 67 -11.74 5.72 -5.48
CA PHE A 67 -11.12 4.59 -6.17
C PHE A 67 -9.96 4.01 -5.36
N VAL A 68 -8.99 4.83 -4.97
CA VAL A 68 -7.83 4.38 -4.17
C VAL A 68 -8.28 3.80 -2.84
N MET A 69 -9.26 4.43 -2.17
CA MET A 69 -9.81 3.92 -0.93
C MET A 69 -10.45 2.53 -1.11
N ALA A 70 -11.17 2.29 -2.21
CA ALA A 70 -11.74 0.99 -2.53
C ALA A 70 -10.66 -0.05 -2.86
N VAL A 71 -9.66 0.30 -3.68
CA VAL A 71 -8.51 -0.58 -3.98
C VAL A 71 -7.78 -0.98 -2.70
N SER A 72 -7.55 -0.05 -1.76
CA SER A 72 -6.87 -0.36 -0.50
C SER A 72 -7.57 -1.42 0.36
N VAL A 73 -8.88 -1.59 0.18
CA VAL A 73 -9.68 -2.60 0.90
C VAL A 73 -9.47 -3.97 0.29
N ILE A 74 -9.36 -4.07 -1.02
CA ILE A 74 -9.18 -5.32 -1.75
C ILE A 74 -7.72 -5.63 -2.09
N TYR A 75 -6.79 -4.77 -1.66
CA TYR A 75 -5.37 -4.88 -1.97
C TYR A 75 -4.79 -6.26 -1.63
N PHE A 76 -5.26 -6.90 -0.56
CA PHE A 76 -4.83 -8.25 -0.16
C PHE A 76 -5.09 -9.36 -1.20
N LEU A 77 -5.85 -9.08 -2.27
CA LEU A 77 -6.13 -9.99 -3.37
C LEU A 77 -5.03 -10.02 -4.44
N HIS A 78 -4.00 -9.18 -4.34
CA HIS A 78 -2.88 -9.25 -5.27
C HIS A 78 -2.03 -10.51 -5.05
N ASP A 79 -1.22 -10.84 -6.07
CA ASP A 79 -0.28 -11.97 -6.03
C ASP A 79 0.93 -11.68 -5.14
N ARG A 80 0.69 -11.61 -3.84
CA ARG A 80 1.71 -11.33 -2.82
C ARG A 80 2.80 -12.40 -2.73
N GLU A 81 2.53 -13.61 -3.22
CA GLU A 81 3.47 -14.74 -3.10
C GLU A 81 4.54 -14.73 -4.18
N ASN A 82 4.21 -14.27 -5.38
CA ASN A 82 5.15 -14.22 -6.50
C ASN A 82 5.66 -12.79 -6.77
N GLN A 83 4.86 -11.75 -6.54
CA GLN A 83 5.18 -10.35 -6.89
C GLN A 83 4.57 -9.33 -5.90
N PRO A 84 4.99 -9.31 -4.62
CA PRO A 84 4.42 -8.40 -3.61
C PRO A 84 4.69 -6.91 -3.89
N ASP A 85 5.73 -6.61 -4.66
CA ASP A 85 6.20 -5.25 -4.96
C ASP A 85 5.65 -4.67 -6.27
N PHE A 86 4.86 -5.43 -7.05
CA PHE A 86 4.45 -5.00 -8.39
C PHE A 86 3.70 -3.66 -8.44
N LEU A 87 2.98 -3.29 -7.36
CA LEU A 87 2.29 -2.01 -7.24
C LEU A 87 3.12 -0.91 -6.59
N PHE A 88 4.32 -1.20 -6.07
CA PHE A 88 5.13 -0.21 -5.37
C PHE A 88 5.36 1.06 -6.19
N PRO A 89 5.68 1.02 -7.50
CA PRO A 89 5.79 2.24 -8.30
C PRO A 89 4.55 3.12 -8.23
N TRP A 90 3.35 2.54 -8.35
CA TRP A 90 2.10 3.29 -8.23
C TRP A 90 1.86 3.79 -6.80
N LEU A 91 2.12 2.95 -5.79
CA LEU A 91 1.96 3.34 -4.38
C LEU A 91 2.91 4.49 -4.00
N PHE A 92 4.08 4.56 -4.60
CA PHE A 92 5.03 5.64 -4.45
C PHE A 92 4.53 6.96 -5.02
N ASP A 93 3.85 6.94 -6.17
CA ASP A 93 3.17 8.11 -6.71
C ASP A 93 2.02 8.56 -5.78
N LEU A 94 1.25 7.61 -5.26
CA LEU A 94 0.16 7.90 -4.32
C LEU A 94 0.67 8.48 -2.98
N LEU A 95 1.84 8.07 -2.50
CA LEU A 95 2.48 8.65 -1.30
C LEU A 95 2.80 10.14 -1.46
N GLN A 96 3.01 10.60 -2.70
CA GLN A 96 3.32 11.99 -3.01
C GLN A 96 2.08 12.84 -3.30
N HIS A 97 0.91 12.21 -3.41
CA HIS A 97 -0.34 12.87 -3.78
C HIS A 97 -0.76 13.98 -2.81
N ASN A 98 -1.42 15.04 -3.28
CA ASN A 98 -1.86 16.17 -2.44
C ASN A 98 -2.97 15.79 -1.44
N ASN A 99 -3.83 14.84 -1.81
CA ASN A 99 -4.91 14.33 -0.94
C ASN A 99 -4.38 13.38 0.15
N GLY A 100 -4.65 13.72 1.41
CA GLY A 100 -4.20 12.94 2.57
C GLY A 100 -4.83 11.55 2.69
N TYR A 101 -6.06 11.34 2.20
CA TYR A 101 -6.70 10.02 2.22
C TYR A 101 -6.01 9.05 1.27
N ILE A 102 -5.64 9.53 0.07
CA ILE A 102 -4.87 8.75 -0.92
C ILE A 102 -3.50 8.37 -0.34
N ARG A 103 -2.77 9.34 0.23
CA ARG A 103 -1.48 9.04 0.88
C ARG A 103 -1.63 8.01 1.99
N HIS A 104 -2.64 8.15 2.85
CA HIS A 104 -2.87 7.21 3.94
C HIS A 104 -3.22 5.80 3.45
N ALA A 105 -3.99 5.68 2.36
CA ALA A 105 -4.25 4.40 1.73
C ALA A 105 -2.96 3.76 1.19
N ALA A 106 -2.08 4.54 0.56
CA ALA A 106 -0.77 4.08 0.09
C ALA A 106 0.12 3.59 1.24
N VAL A 107 0.23 4.36 2.34
CA VAL A 107 0.95 3.95 3.55
C VAL A 107 0.47 2.59 4.04
N ARG A 108 -0.86 2.39 4.16
CA ARG A 108 -1.42 1.12 4.63
C ARG A 108 -1.11 -0.05 3.70
N MET A 109 -1.20 0.16 2.38
CA MET A 109 -0.91 -0.90 1.41
C MET A 109 0.58 -1.29 1.45
N ILE A 110 1.50 -0.33 1.54
CA ILE A 110 2.94 -0.63 1.62
C ILE A 110 3.28 -1.33 2.94
N ILE A 111 2.77 -0.83 4.08
CA ILE A 111 3.02 -1.43 5.40
C ILE A 111 2.56 -2.91 5.46
N ASN A 112 1.44 -3.23 4.81
CA ASN A 112 0.95 -4.61 4.76
C ASN A 112 1.94 -5.58 4.08
N GLU A 113 2.83 -5.09 3.20
CA GLU A 113 3.85 -5.91 2.54
C GLU A 113 5.13 -6.05 3.36
N ILE A 114 5.45 -5.08 4.24
CA ILE A 114 6.68 -5.10 5.05
C ILE A 114 6.69 -6.31 6.00
N GLY A 115 5.56 -6.62 6.63
CA GLY A 115 5.47 -7.74 7.58
C GLY A 115 5.88 -9.08 6.94
N PRO A 116 5.24 -9.51 5.84
CA PRO A 116 5.63 -10.69 5.07
C PRO A 116 7.08 -10.67 4.58
N LEU A 117 7.55 -9.54 4.05
CA LEU A 117 8.90 -9.40 3.50
C LEU A 117 10.00 -9.52 4.56
N THR A 118 9.70 -9.32 5.84
CA THR A 118 10.70 -9.31 6.93
C THR A 118 10.71 -10.58 7.79
N VAL A 119 9.91 -11.60 7.44
CA VAL A 119 9.77 -12.80 8.27
C VAL A 119 11.11 -13.54 8.46
N HIS A 120 11.94 -13.63 7.42
CA HIS A 120 13.24 -14.29 7.51
C HIS A 120 14.25 -13.53 8.39
N ILE A 121 14.07 -12.21 8.53
CA ILE A 121 14.88 -11.37 9.42
C ILE A 121 14.42 -11.57 10.87
N ARG A 122 13.09 -11.48 11.11
CA ARG A 122 12.49 -11.54 12.45
C ARG A 122 12.50 -12.95 13.05
N CYS A 123 12.44 -13.98 12.21
CA CYS A 123 12.38 -15.38 12.61
C CYS A 123 13.44 -16.22 11.86
N PRO A 124 14.74 -16.08 12.18
CA PRO A 124 15.81 -16.85 11.53
C PRO A 124 15.58 -18.36 11.67
N GLY A 125 15.76 -19.11 10.57
CA GLY A 125 15.54 -20.56 10.53
C GLY A 125 14.08 -20.99 10.39
N HIS A 126 13.14 -20.05 10.31
CA HIS A 126 11.77 -20.36 9.89
C HIS A 126 11.79 -20.87 8.44
N LYS A 127 11.04 -21.95 8.17
CA LYS A 127 10.99 -22.51 6.83
C LYS A 127 10.38 -21.48 5.86
N PRO A 128 10.93 -21.32 4.65
CA PRO A 128 10.27 -20.54 3.61
C PRO A 128 8.85 -21.06 3.43
N GLY A 129 7.84 -20.18 3.40
CA GLY A 129 6.48 -20.57 3.04
C GLY A 129 5.33 -20.11 3.94
N TYR A 130 5.55 -19.40 5.05
CA TYR A 130 4.40 -18.83 5.78
C TYR A 130 3.71 -17.69 4.99
N PHE A 131 4.41 -17.08 4.01
CA PHE A 131 3.91 -16.00 3.16
C PHE A 131 4.33 -16.03 1.68
N GLY A 132 4.96 -17.10 1.18
CA GLY A 132 5.18 -17.24 -0.26
C GLY A 132 6.45 -17.98 -0.66
N LYS A 133 6.65 -18.03 -1.99
CA LYS A 133 7.75 -18.69 -2.70
C LYS A 133 9.03 -17.87 -2.76
N LEU A 134 9.00 -16.62 -2.29
CA LEU A 134 10.14 -15.71 -2.28
C LEU A 134 11.29 -16.27 -1.44
N THR A 135 12.49 -16.21 -2.00
CA THR A 135 13.71 -16.49 -1.23
C THR A 135 14.05 -15.29 -0.34
N PRO A 136 14.81 -15.49 0.76
CA PRO A 136 15.32 -14.39 1.57
C PRO A 136 16.03 -13.30 0.76
N GLU A 137 16.84 -13.69 -0.23
CA GLU A 137 17.54 -12.77 -1.12
C GLU A 137 16.59 -11.91 -1.98
N GLN A 138 15.50 -12.50 -2.50
CA GLN A 138 14.50 -11.75 -3.24
C GLN A 138 13.77 -10.75 -2.33
N ALA A 139 13.41 -11.17 -1.11
CA ALA A 139 12.80 -10.28 -0.13
C ALA A 139 13.76 -9.14 0.26
N ASP A 140 15.04 -9.42 0.46
CA ASP A 140 16.07 -8.41 0.77
C ASP A 140 16.23 -7.39 -0.36
N ASN A 141 16.21 -7.83 -1.62
CA ASN A 141 16.27 -6.93 -2.78
C ASN A 141 15.05 -5.98 -2.85
N ILE A 142 13.86 -6.49 -2.54
CA ILE A 142 12.64 -5.68 -2.48
C ILE A 142 12.72 -4.67 -1.32
N LEU A 143 13.11 -5.12 -0.12
CA LEU A 143 13.27 -4.26 1.05
C LEU A 143 14.32 -3.16 0.80
N HIS A 144 15.43 -3.50 0.15
CA HIS A 144 16.47 -2.54 -0.23
C HIS A 144 15.93 -1.49 -1.20
N SER A 145 15.24 -1.91 -2.26
CA SER A 145 14.64 -1.00 -3.24
C SER A 145 13.60 -0.08 -2.60
N LEU A 146 12.76 -0.62 -1.71
CA LEU A 146 11.80 0.15 -0.92
C LEU A 146 12.51 1.18 -0.03
N PHE A 147 13.55 0.77 0.70
CA PHE A 147 14.35 1.65 1.55
C PHE A 147 14.96 2.80 0.77
N LEU A 148 15.67 2.52 -0.33
CA LEU A 148 16.32 3.54 -1.16
C LEU A 148 15.31 4.55 -1.69
N TYR A 149 14.16 4.08 -2.19
CA TYR A 149 13.12 4.96 -2.70
C TYR A 149 12.59 5.88 -1.59
N LEU A 150 12.20 5.31 -0.44
CA LEU A 150 11.65 6.07 0.67
C LEU A 150 12.66 7.05 1.28
N HIS A 151 13.94 6.63 1.38
CA HIS A 151 15.02 7.49 1.85
C HIS A 151 15.21 8.70 0.92
N ASN A 152 15.31 8.46 -0.39
CA ASN A 152 15.46 9.55 -1.37
C ASN A 152 14.24 10.48 -1.38
N LEU A 153 13.04 9.92 -1.29
CA LEU A 153 11.81 10.70 -1.20
C LEU A 153 11.77 11.53 0.10
N SER A 154 12.19 10.96 1.23
CA SER A 154 12.28 11.66 2.51
C SER A 154 13.26 12.84 2.46
N VAL A 155 14.43 12.64 1.84
CA VAL A 155 15.43 13.71 1.63
C VAL A 155 14.84 14.82 0.76
N ALA A 156 14.18 14.47 -0.35
CA ALA A 156 13.57 15.44 -1.26
C ALA A 156 12.43 16.25 -0.61
N LEU A 157 11.64 15.61 0.25
CA LEU A 157 10.51 16.23 0.93
C LEU A 157 10.90 16.99 2.22
N TRP A 158 12.14 16.84 2.69
CA TRP A 158 12.60 17.46 3.92
C TRP A 158 12.53 18.99 3.85
N GLN A 159 12.11 19.61 4.96
CA GLN A 159 12.10 21.05 5.12
C GLN A 159 12.57 21.42 6.53
N PRO A 160 13.33 22.52 6.72
CA PRO A 160 13.83 22.93 8.04
C PRO A 160 12.75 23.07 9.11
N LYS A 161 11.52 23.43 8.72
CA LYS A 161 10.36 23.54 9.62
C LYS A 161 10.01 22.24 10.35
N TYR A 162 10.42 21.09 9.81
CA TYR A 162 10.15 19.80 10.42
C TYR A 162 11.12 19.46 11.57
N LYS A 163 12.26 20.17 11.70
CA LYS A 163 13.27 19.95 12.75
C LYS A 163 12.73 20.07 14.18
N ARG A 164 11.63 20.82 14.37
CA ARG A 164 10.99 21.02 15.67
C ARG A 164 10.16 19.82 16.15
N TYR A 165 9.86 18.85 15.28
CA TYR A 165 9.04 17.71 15.63
C TYR A 165 9.92 16.53 16.01
N LYS A 166 9.73 16.00 17.23
CA LYS A 166 10.47 14.85 17.75
C LYS A 166 9.88 13.51 17.29
N TYR A 167 8.57 13.45 17.12
CA TYR A 167 7.83 12.23 16.80
C TYR A 167 7.15 12.37 15.44
N ILE A 168 7.10 11.27 14.68
CA ILE A 168 6.43 11.22 13.37
C ILE A 168 4.96 11.62 13.51
N ASP A 169 4.28 11.16 14.56
CA ASP A 169 2.88 11.50 14.83
C ASP A 169 2.65 13.01 15.00
N SER A 170 3.66 13.74 15.48
CA SER A 170 3.60 15.19 15.64
C SER A 170 3.86 15.97 14.34
N LEU A 171 4.37 15.33 13.28
CA LEU A 171 4.59 15.99 12.00
C LEU A 171 3.25 16.48 11.41
N PRO A 172 3.27 17.62 10.67
CA PRO A 172 2.10 18.07 9.94
C PRO A 172 1.74 17.06 8.85
N THR A 173 0.45 16.93 8.57
CA THR A 173 -0.05 16.05 7.50
C THR A 173 0.52 16.48 6.16
N GLY A 174 1.14 15.54 5.45
CA GLY A 174 1.79 15.79 4.17
C GLY A 174 2.58 14.58 3.71
N SER A 175 3.13 14.65 2.49
CA SER A 175 3.90 13.55 1.90
C SER A 175 5.10 13.17 2.77
N TYR A 176 5.79 14.16 3.37
CA TYR A 176 6.93 13.89 4.26
C TYR A 176 6.55 12.99 5.45
N LYS A 177 5.43 13.30 6.13
CA LYS A 177 4.92 12.46 7.23
C LYS A 177 4.56 11.07 6.73
N SER A 178 3.87 10.96 5.61
CA SER A 178 3.48 9.67 5.02
C SER A 178 4.69 8.80 4.68
N THR A 179 5.74 9.37 4.07
CA THR A 179 7.01 8.67 3.82
C THR A 179 7.67 8.22 5.12
N GLN A 180 7.72 9.09 6.13
CA GLN A 180 8.31 8.77 7.44
C GLN A 180 7.55 7.64 8.15
N MET A 181 6.22 7.56 8.03
CA MET A 181 5.44 6.45 8.59
C MET A 181 5.86 5.10 8.01
N VAL A 182 6.11 5.02 6.69
CA VAL A 182 6.55 3.77 6.05
C VAL A 182 7.99 3.44 6.43
N LEU A 183 8.88 4.44 6.48
CA LEU A 183 10.27 4.24 6.94
C LEU A 183 10.32 3.72 8.39
N ALA A 184 9.47 4.24 9.26
CA ALA A 184 9.41 3.79 10.65
C ALA A 184 8.96 2.33 10.78
N GLU A 185 7.93 1.93 10.04
CA GLU A 185 7.53 0.51 9.99
C GLU A 185 8.66 -0.38 9.45
N LEU A 186 9.37 0.09 8.43
CA LEU A 186 10.51 -0.64 7.88
C LEU A 186 11.64 -0.80 8.90
N GLU A 187 11.96 0.26 9.67
CA GLU A 187 12.93 0.20 10.78
C GLU A 187 12.49 -0.75 11.89
N GLU A 188 11.22 -0.71 12.27
CA GLU A 188 10.66 -1.56 13.31
C GLU A 188 10.67 -3.04 12.89
N SER A 189 10.24 -3.34 11.66
CA SER A 189 10.13 -4.70 11.16
C SER A 189 11.48 -5.33 10.78
N CYS A 190 12.42 -4.56 10.23
CA CYS A 190 13.77 -5.06 9.87
C CYS A 190 14.74 -5.05 11.06
N GLY A 191 14.58 -4.09 11.97
CA GLY A 191 15.56 -3.77 13.00
C GLY A 191 16.72 -2.91 12.48
N ARG A 192 17.28 -2.08 13.38
CA ARG A 192 18.34 -1.10 13.04
C ARG A 192 19.58 -1.71 12.39
N VAL A 193 20.06 -2.82 12.93
CA VAL A 193 21.26 -3.51 12.43
C VAL A 193 21.10 -3.94 10.97
N TYR A 194 19.89 -4.30 10.56
CA TYR A 194 19.61 -4.66 9.17
C TYR A 194 19.58 -3.42 8.27
N LEU A 195 18.93 -2.35 8.71
CA LEU A 195 18.89 -1.10 7.93
C LEU A 195 20.28 -0.48 7.74
N ASP A 196 21.15 -0.55 8.75
CA ASP A 196 22.53 -0.06 8.63
C ASP A 196 23.29 -0.80 7.51
N ARG A 197 22.98 -2.08 7.26
CA ARG A 197 23.55 -2.83 6.14
C ARG A 197 23.03 -2.33 4.79
N LEU A 198 21.75 -1.98 4.70
CA LEU A 198 21.16 -1.44 3.47
C LEU A 198 21.76 -0.09 3.06
N ILE A 199 22.32 0.68 3.99
CA ILE A 199 22.97 1.97 3.70
C ILE A 199 24.38 1.77 3.10
N HIS A 200 24.99 0.59 3.29
CA HIS A 200 26.37 0.30 2.94
C HIS A 200 26.55 -0.73 1.82
N ILE A 201 25.46 -1.13 1.15
CA ILE A 201 25.45 -1.93 -0.08
C ILE A 201 25.39 -0.99 -1.28
#